data_AF-A0AAV9CQW6-F1
#
_entry.id   AF-A0AAV9CQW6-F1
#
_cell.length_a   1.000
_cell.length_b   1.000
_cell.length_c   1.000
_cell.angle_alpha   90.00
_cell.angle_beta   90.00
_cell.angle_gamma   90.00
#
_symmetry.space_group_name_H-M   'P 1'
#
loop_
_entity.id
_entity.type
_entity.pdbx_description
1 polymer ?
#
loop_
_entity_poly.entity_id
_entity_poly.type
_entity_poly.pdbx_seq_one_letter_code
_entity_poly.pdbx_strand_id
1 'polypeptide(L)'
;MYLYRAFVNSYASEGGEQLRQRISGILQKKILKSKEYPRGDEIQLSTLQPLLEKSLEAASRSNQKPIISLAESSVFWLLKIIHARSFSESELEGVFKLFKDVLTDYCDNKKSRVKPAIVRDVFQRHPWISHHLFGFLLEKCGGAISEFRRVELLNILSCIFKSCSSKKGDGDKDASSRSKMLKQHLPALCELFQKVLTNEDHLKRAELRRHCAKVLQAILALNLKKSFLKALTPDAYAACESHLGQNFLPFKKSPG
;
A
#
# COMPACT_ATOMS: atom_id res chain seq x y z
N MET A 1 -18.04 2.58 19.24
CA MET A 1 -19.00 2.17 18.17
C MET A 1 -20.23 3.07 18.09
N TYR A 2 -20.93 3.35 19.20
CA TYR A 2 -22.19 4.12 19.18
C TYR A 2 -22.07 5.53 18.56
N LEU A 3 -21.01 6.28 18.83
CA LEU A 3 -20.78 7.60 18.24
C LEU A 3 -20.57 7.55 16.71
N TYR A 4 -19.85 6.55 16.20
CA TYR A 4 -19.67 6.39 14.75
C TYR A 4 -20.99 6.01 14.07
N ARG A 5 -21.76 5.10 14.68
CA ARG A 5 -23.10 4.73 14.18
C ARG A 5 -24.06 5.92 14.20
N ALA A 6 -24.04 6.72 15.27
CA ALA A 6 -24.82 7.96 15.35
C ALA A 6 -24.40 8.97 14.27
N PHE A 7 -23.10 9.10 13.99
CA PHE A 7 -22.60 9.93 12.89
C PHE A 7 -23.13 9.46 11.53
N VAL A 8 -23.01 8.17 11.20
CA VAL A 8 -23.51 7.63 9.92
C VAL A 8 -25.03 7.80 9.82
N ASN A 9 -25.78 7.45 10.87
CA ASN A 9 -27.25 7.53 10.88
C ASN A 9 -27.76 8.97 10.77
N SER A 10 -27.01 9.95 11.29
CA SER A 10 -27.39 11.36 11.19
C SER A 10 -27.37 11.90 9.75
N TYR A 11 -26.78 11.19 8.77
CA TYR A 11 -26.92 11.52 7.34
C TYR A 11 -28.28 11.10 6.75
N ALA A 12 -29.03 10.22 7.42
CA ALA A 12 -30.37 9.80 7.00
C ALA A 12 -31.50 10.69 7.56
N SER A 13 -31.17 11.69 8.41
CA SER A 13 -32.13 12.58 9.05
C SER A 13 -31.89 14.03 8.62
N GLU A 14 -32.96 14.70 8.15
CA GLU A 14 -32.95 16.14 7.85
C GLU A 14 -32.76 16.95 9.15
N GLY A 15 -31.96 18.02 9.10
CA GLY A 15 -31.67 18.88 10.26
C GLY A 15 -30.51 18.46 11.16
N GLY A 16 -29.85 17.32 10.89
CA GLY A 16 -28.77 16.77 11.73
C GLY A 16 -27.39 17.44 11.65
N GLU A 17 -27.22 18.58 10.97
CA GLU A 17 -25.88 19.12 10.62
C GLU A 17 -25.04 19.54 11.84
N GLN A 18 -25.63 20.25 12.80
CA GLN A 18 -24.90 20.62 14.02
C GLN A 18 -24.50 19.40 14.84
N LEU A 19 -25.37 18.40 14.91
CA LEU A 19 -25.10 17.13 15.59
C LEU A 19 -23.96 16.36 14.90
N ARG A 20 -23.99 16.29 13.55
CA ARG A 20 -22.91 15.71 12.72
C ARG A 20 -21.57 16.37 13.01
N GLN A 21 -21.52 17.69 13.01
CA GLN A 21 -20.30 18.45 13.24
C GLN A 21 -19.75 18.24 14.65
N ARG A 22 -20.62 18.21 15.67
CA ARG A 22 -20.23 17.92 17.06
C ARG A 22 -19.68 16.50 17.22
N ILE A 23 -20.40 15.49 16.72
CA ILE A 23 -19.95 14.09 16.80
C ILE A 23 -18.63 13.90 16.05
N SER A 24 -18.51 14.44 14.83
CA SER A 24 -17.28 14.39 14.05
C SER A 24 -16.11 15.08 14.76
N GLY A 25 -16.35 16.25 15.35
CA GLY A 25 -15.35 16.99 16.11
C GLY A 25 -14.82 16.18 17.30
N ILE A 26 -15.71 15.51 18.04
CA ILE A 26 -15.33 14.64 19.16
C ILE A 26 -14.53 13.44 18.65
N LEU A 27 -15.06 12.70 17.67
CA LEU A 27 -14.41 11.51 17.12
C LEU A 27 -13.02 11.86 16.58
N GLN A 28 -12.90 12.89 15.75
CA GLN A 28 -11.62 13.25 15.15
C GLN A 28 -10.65 13.82 16.18
N LYS A 29 -11.03 14.85 16.95
CA LYS A 29 -10.08 15.60 17.78
C LYS A 29 -9.74 14.88 19.07
N LYS A 30 -10.71 14.21 19.71
CA LYS A 30 -10.51 13.61 21.03
C LYS A 30 -10.10 12.13 20.97
N ILE A 31 -10.45 11.42 19.90
CA ILE A 31 -10.23 9.97 19.82
C ILE A 31 -9.21 9.65 18.72
N LEU A 32 -9.59 9.86 17.45
CA LEU A 32 -8.83 9.35 16.31
C LEU A 32 -7.50 10.07 16.07
N LYS A 33 -7.42 11.36 16.40
CA LYS A 33 -6.20 12.18 16.30
C LYS A 33 -5.49 12.36 17.65
N SER A 34 -5.94 11.66 18.69
CA SER A 34 -5.29 11.74 20.00
C SER A 34 -3.87 11.16 19.95
N LYS A 35 -2.96 11.75 20.74
CA LYS A 35 -1.63 11.18 20.98
C LYS A 35 -1.74 9.88 21.78
N GLU A 36 -2.68 9.85 22.72
CA GLU A 36 -3.00 8.71 23.55
C GLU A 36 -3.91 7.75 22.80
N TYR A 37 -3.64 6.45 22.96
CA TYR A 37 -4.44 5.38 22.39
C TYR A 37 -4.24 4.12 23.25
N PRO A 38 -5.21 3.19 23.26
CA PRO A 38 -5.11 1.96 24.02
C PRO A 38 -3.89 1.14 23.62
N ARG A 39 -3.09 0.71 24.60
CA ARG A 39 -1.93 -0.17 24.42
C ARG A 39 -2.02 -1.46 25.25
N GLY A 40 -2.82 -1.45 26.32
CA GLY A 40 -3.03 -2.60 27.21
C GLY A 40 -3.87 -3.72 26.59
N ASP A 41 -3.88 -4.89 27.27
CA ASP A 41 -4.52 -6.13 26.82
C ASP A 41 -6.05 -6.13 26.83
N GLU A 42 -6.61 -5.06 27.35
CA GLU A 42 -8.04 -4.81 27.44
C GLU A 42 -8.76 -4.66 26.09
N ILE A 43 -8.03 -4.40 24.99
CA ILE A 43 -8.61 -4.41 23.64
C ILE A 43 -8.09 -5.60 22.82
N GLN A 44 -8.97 -6.56 22.61
CA GLN A 44 -8.71 -7.78 21.84
C GLN A 44 -8.75 -7.52 20.32
N LEU A 45 -7.91 -8.24 19.57
CA LEU A 45 -7.90 -8.18 18.10
C LEU A 45 -9.25 -8.56 17.49
N SER A 46 -9.97 -9.50 18.12
CA SER A 46 -11.34 -9.91 17.78
C SER A 46 -12.33 -8.74 17.73
N THR A 47 -12.08 -7.67 18.50
CA THR A 47 -12.88 -6.43 18.48
C THR A 47 -12.37 -5.43 17.45
N LEU A 48 -11.05 -5.34 17.27
CA LEU A 48 -10.41 -4.38 16.37
C LEU A 48 -10.61 -4.74 14.89
N GLN A 49 -10.50 -6.01 14.52
CA GLN A 49 -10.57 -6.45 13.12
C GLN A 49 -11.92 -6.14 12.46
N PRO A 50 -13.10 -6.44 13.06
CA PRO A 50 -14.38 -6.06 12.46
C PRO A 50 -14.60 -4.55 12.36
N LEU A 51 -14.01 -3.77 13.27
CA LEU A 51 -14.04 -2.30 13.20
C LEU A 51 -13.19 -1.79 12.04
N LEU A 52 -12.02 -2.39 11.85
CA LEU A 52 -11.12 -2.07 10.75
C LEU A 52 -11.75 -2.40 9.42
N GLU A 53 -12.37 -3.58 9.29
CA GLU A 53 -13.11 -3.99 8.10
C GLU A 53 -14.18 -2.98 7.70
N LYS A 54 -15.09 -2.63 8.63
CA LYS A 54 -16.15 -1.64 8.38
C LYS A 54 -15.61 -0.26 8.02
N SER A 55 -14.53 0.15 8.68
CA SER A 55 -13.89 1.45 8.41
C SER A 55 -13.21 1.44 7.05
N LEU A 56 -12.53 0.35 6.68
CA LEU A 56 -11.87 0.20 5.39
C LEU A 56 -12.89 0.14 4.25
N GLU A 57 -14.00 -0.55 4.44
CA GLU A 57 -15.11 -0.58 3.49
C GLU A 57 -15.69 0.82 3.26
N ALA A 58 -16.01 1.54 4.34
CA ALA A 58 -16.52 2.90 4.25
C ALA A 58 -15.53 3.87 3.59
N ALA A 59 -14.24 3.77 3.92
CA ALA A 59 -13.20 4.62 3.34
C ALA A 59 -12.99 4.33 1.84
N SER A 60 -13.02 3.06 1.44
CA SER A 60 -12.75 2.65 0.06
C SER A 60 -13.95 2.76 -0.88
N ARG A 61 -15.19 2.68 -0.38
CA ARG A 61 -16.39 2.57 -1.24
C ARG A 61 -17.41 3.70 -1.08
N SER A 62 -17.34 4.50 -0.02
CA SER A 62 -18.31 5.59 0.18
C SER A 62 -18.13 6.72 -0.86
N ASN A 63 -19.21 7.46 -1.12
CA ASN A 63 -19.21 8.68 -1.92
C ASN A 63 -19.37 9.96 -1.09
N GLN A 64 -19.62 9.84 0.21
CA GLN A 64 -19.80 10.98 1.09
C GLN A 64 -18.45 11.37 1.70
N LYS A 65 -17.88 12.52 1.28
CA LYS A 65 -16.56 13.00 1.75
C LYS A 65 -16.40 12.99 3.29
N PRO A 66 -17.39 13.39 4.09
CA PRO A 66 -17.24 13.36 5.55
C PRO A 66 -17.15 11.94 6.13
N ILE A 67 -17.91 10.99 5.55
CA ILE A 67 -17.83 9.58 5.93
C ILE A 67 -16.46 9.02 5.56
N ILE A 68 -15.98 9.29 4.35
CA ILE A 68 -14.64 8.87 3.90
C ILE A 68 -13.59 9.39 4.89
N SER A 69 -13.54 10.69 5.15
CA SER A 69 -12.55 11.29 6.05
C SER A 69 -12.54 10.70 7.46
N LEU A 70 -13.73 10.45 8.02
CA LEU A 70 -13.87 9.82 9.33
C LEU A 70 -13.43 8.35 9.31
N ALA A 71 -13.82 7.61 8.28
CA ALA A 71 -13.47 6.21 8.09
C ALA A 71 -11.95 6.03 7.91
N GLU A 72 -11.31 6.87 7.08
CA GLU A 72 -9.85 6.88 6.91
C GLU A 72 -9.14 7.15 8.24
N SER A 73 -9.60 8.17 8.99
CA SER A 73 -9.06 8.47 10.33
C SER A 73 -9.21 7.27 11.28
N SER A 74 -10.32 6.53 11.16
CA SER A 74 -10.58 5.32 11.95
C SER A 74 -9.65 4.18 11.55
N VAL A 75 -9.44 3.95 10.24
CA VAL A 75 -8.47 2.96 9.73
C VAL A 75 -7.09 3.24 10.30
N PHE A 76 -6.57 4.46 10.18
CA PHE A 76 -5.22 4.79 10.66
C PHE A 76 -5.09 4.62 12.18
N TRP A 77 -6.12 5.01 12.95
CA TRP A 77 -6.10 4.88 14.39
C TRP A 77 -6.15 3.41 14.84
N LEU A 78 -7.02 2.59 14.23
CA LEU A 78 -7.11 1.16 14.52
C LEU A 78 -5.81 0.44 14.19
N LEU A 79 -5.19 0.72 13.03
CA LEU A 79 -3.91 0.14 12.66
C LEU A 79 -2.77 0.57 13.60
N LYS A 80 -2.82 1.80 14.11
CA LYS A 80 -1.87 2.29 15.13
C LYS A 80 -1.99 1.49 16.44
N ILE A 81 -3.22 1.19 16.88
CA ILE A 81 -3.47 0.33 18.06
C ILE A 81 -2.94 -1.07 17.78
N ILE A 82 -3.36 -1.68 16.67
CA ILE A 82 -2.96 -3.05 16.30
C ILE A 82 -1.43 -3.19 16.29
N HIS A 83 -0.72 -2.25 15.67
CA HIS A 83 0.74 -2.28 15.60
C HIS A 83 1.41 -2.15 16.97
N ALA A 84 0.88 -1.34 17.88
CA ALA A 84 1.47 -1.13 19.20
C ALA A 84 1.30 -2.32 20.15
N ARG A 85 0.42 -3.27 19.81
CA ARG A 85 0.13 -4.48 20.57
C ARG A 85 1.08 -5.63 20.21
N SER A 86 1.90 -5.47 19.16
CA SER A 86 2.91 -6.43 18.73
C SER A 86 2.38 -7.87 18.57
N PHE A 87 1.17 -8.02 18.03
CA PHE A 87 0.61 -9.32 17.66
C PHE A 87 1.54 -10.07 16.70
N SER A 88 1.51 -11.40 16.76
CA SER A 88 2.23 -12.26 15.82
C SER A 88 1.66 -12.14 14.41
N GLU A 89 2.45 -12.50 13.39
CA GLU A 89 1.98 -12.48 12.00
C GLU A 89 0.76 -13.39 11.78
N SER A 90 0.70 -14.55 12.45
CA SER A 90 -0.45 -15.47 12.37
C SER A 90 -1.73 -14.86 12.90
N GLU A 91 -1.66 -14.09 13.99
CA GLU A 91 -2.83 -13.38 14.52
C GLU A 91 -3.28 -12.27 13.57
N LEU A 92 -2.33 -11.62 12.90
CA LEU A 92 -2.59 -10.53 11.96
C LEU A 92 -3.07 -10.99 10.58
N GLU A 93 -3.13 -12.29 10.28
CA GLU A 93 -3.56 -12.77 8.96
C GLU A 93 -4.96 -12.26 8.60
N GLY A 94 -5.87 -12.20 9.58
CA GLY A 94 -7.20 -11.61 9.39
C GLY A 94 -7.15 -10.14 8.97
N VAL A 95 -6.21 -9.36 9.51
CA VAL A 95 -5.99 -7.96 9.14
C VAL A 95 -5.39 -7.86 7.73
N PHE A 96 -4.39 -8.67 7.41
CA PHE A 96 -3.79 -8.69 6.07
C PHE A 96 -4.79 -9.10 5.00
N LYS A 97 -5.66 -10.07 5.31
CA LYS A 97 -6.74 -10.51 4.43
C LYS A 97 -7.68 -9.38 4.05
N LEU A 98 -8.02 -8.45 4.96
CA LEU A 98 -8.88 -7.30 4.62
C LEU A 98 -8.30 -6.46 3.47
N PHE A 99 -6.99 -6.21 3.49
CA PHE A 99 -6.33 -5.45 2.42
C PHE A 99 -6.17 -6.27 1.14
N LYS A 100 -5.86 -7.58 1.26
CA LYS A 100 -5.83 -8.50 0.12
C LYS A 100 -7.19 -8.53 -0.59
N ASP A 101 -8.29 -8.59 0.16
CA ASP A 101 -9.66 -8.62 -0.37
C ASP A 101 -10.01 -7.31 -1.08
N VAL A 102 -9.69 -6.15 -0.49
CA VAL A 102 -9.92 -4.82 -1.13
C VAL A 102 -9.12 -4.68 -2.43
N LEU A 103 -7.85 -5.08 -2.42
CA LEU A 103 -7.00 -5.05 -3.62
C LEU A 103 -7.49 -6.04 -4.68
N THR A 104 -7.92 -7.24 -4.28
CA THR A 104 -8.49 -8.25 -5.20
C THR A 104 -9.75 -7.74 -5.88
N ASP A 105 -10.70 -7.19 -5.12
CA ASP A 105 -11.89 -6.55 -5.69
C ASP A 105 -11.50 -5.42 -6.65
N TYR A 106 -10.55 -4.56 -6.27
CA TYR A 106 -10.08 -3.51 -7.17
C TYR A 106 -9.43 -4.07 -8.45
N CYS A 107 -8.65 -5.14 -8.39
CA CYS A 107 -7.88 -5.62 -9.55
C CYS A 107 -8.74 -6.45 -10.51
N ASP A 108 -9.63 -7.26 -9.96
CA ASP A 108 -10.23 -8.38 -10.70
C ASP A 108 -11.69 -8.09 -11.08
N ASN A 109 -12.37 -7.21 -10.34
CA ASN A 109 -13.76 -6.84 -10.60
C ASN A 109 -13.87 -5.55 -11.43
N LYS A 110 -14.30 -5.69 -12.69
CA LYS A 110 -14.53 -4.54 -13.59
C LYS A 110 -15.48 -3.49 -13.00
N LYS A 111 -16.46 -3.91 -12.19
CA LYS A 111 -17.48 -3.05 -11.56
C LYS A 111 -17.09 -2.57 -10.15
N SER A 112 -15.85 -2.81 -9.72
CA SER A 112 -15.40 -2.44 -8.39
C SER A 112 -15.56 -0.93 -8.17
N ARG A 113 -16.15 -0.59 -7.02
CA ARG A 113 -16.28 0.79 -6.53
C ARG A 113 -15.14 1.20 -5.59
N VAL A 114 -14.15 0.31 -5.40
CA VAL A 114 -13.01 0.55 -4.51
C VAL A 114 -12.19 1.71 -5.05
N LYS A 115 -11.93 2.68 -4.17
CA LYS A 115 -10.98 3.77 -4.37
C LYS A 115 -9.65 3.33 -3.74
N PRO A 116 -8.61 3.01 -4.54
CA PRO A 116 -7.38 2.39 -4.04
C PRO A 116 -6.49 3.38 -3.26
N ALA A 117 -6.80 4.68 -3.29
CA ALA A 117 -6.05 5.72 -2.59
C ALA A 117 -5.90 5.46 -1.08
N ILE A 118 -6.92 4.91 -0.41
CA ILE A 118 -6.80 4.57 1.01
C ILE A 118 -5.73 3.49 1.26
N VAL A 119 -5.61 2.50 0.37
CA VAL A 119 -4.58 1.46 0.51
C VAL A 119 -3.19 2.07 0.36
N ARG A 120 -3.01 2.97 -0.62
CA ARG A 120 -1.77 3.74 -0.78
C ARG A 120 -1.39 4.49 0.49
N ASP A 121 -2.35 5.19 1.08
CA ASP A 121 -2.12 6.05 2.24
C ASP A 121 -1.86 5.21 3.51
N VAL A 122 -2.51 4.05 3.63
CA VAL A 122 -2.19 3.06 4.67
C VAL A 122 -0.76 2.56 4.52
N PHE A 123 -0.34 2.19 3.31
CA PHE A 123 0.99 1.64 3.06
C PHE A 123 2.10 2.65 3.37
N GLN A 124 1.85 3.95 3.17
CA GLN A 124 2.77 5.02 3.55
C GLN A 124 2.89 5.20 5.07
N ARG A 125 1.78 5.06 5.80
CA ARG A 125 1.71 5.32 7.25
C ARG A 125 2.03 4.10 8.11
N HIS A 126 1.82 2.91 7.57
CA HIS A 126 2.00 1.63 8.26
C HIS A 126 2.84 0.67 7.40
N PRO A 127 4.17 0.87 7.34
CA PRO A 127 5.06 0.07 6.50
C PRO A 127 5.01 -1.45 6.77
N TRP A 128 4.69 -1.87 8.00
CA TRP A 128 4.53 -3.29 8.33
C TRP A 128 3.46 -4.00 7.49
N ILE A 129 2.39 -3.30 7.12
CA ILE A 129 1.33 -3.84 6.24
C ILE A 129 1.85 -3.95 4.82
N SER A 130 2.50 -2.90 4.33
CA SER A 130 2.96 -2.85 2.94
C SER A 130 4.11 -3.81 2.68
N HIS A 131 4.99 -4.03 3.66
CA HIS A 131 6.04 -5.03 3.59
C HIS A 131 5.47 -6.45 3.52
N HIS A 132 4.50 -6.78 4.38
CA HIS A 132 3.85 -8.09 4.36
C HIS A 132 3.10 -8.34 3.04
N LEU A 133 2.45 -7.31 2.49
CA LEU A 133 1.67 -7.42 1.24
C LEU A 133 2.47 -7.16 -0.03
N PHE A 134 3.79 -6.99 0.05
CA PHE A 134 4.61 -6.59 -1.10
C PHE A 134 4.54 -7.60 -2.25
N GLY A 135 4.76 -8.89 -1.96
CA GLY A 135 4.66 -9.96 -2.95
C GLY A 135 3.30 -10.05 -3.60
N PHE A 136 2.24 -9.98 -2.79
CA PHE A 136 0.85 -9.99 -3.28
C PHE A 136 0.55 -8.80 -4.20
N LEU A 137 1.02 -7.61 -3.85
CA LEU A 137 0.83 -6.42 -4.68
C LEU A 137 1.57 -6.52 -6.02
N LEU A 138 2.77 -7.13 -6.05
CA LEU A 138 3.50 -7.40 -7.29
C LEU A 138 2.73 -8.34 -8.22
N GLU A 139 2.20 -9.42 -7.66
CA GLU A 139 1.34 -10.36 -8.40
C GLU A 139 0.13 -9.64 -9.00
N LYS A 140 -0.58 -8.83 -8.20
CA LYS A 140 -1.73 -8.05 -8.66
C LYS A 140 -1.36 -7.01 -9.73
N CYS A 141 -0.18 -6.40 -9.67
CA CYS A 141 0.30 -5.53 -10.76
C CYS A 141 0.48 -6.31 -12.07
N GLY A 142 1.05 -7.51 -12.00
CA GLY A 142 1.20 -8.39 -13.14
C GLY A 142 -0.15 -8.83 -13.73
N GLY A 143 -1.13 -9.14 -12.88
CA GLY A 143 -2.44 -9.68 -13.25
C GLY A 143 -3.57 -8.67 -13.50
N ALA A 144 -3.35 -7.37 -13.27
CA ALA A 144 -4.42 -6.37 -13.32
C ALA A 144 -5.17 -6.37 -14.66
N ILE A 145 -6.52 -6.33 -14.57
CA ILE A 145 -7.43 -6.47 -15.73
C ILE A 145 -7.35 -5.31 -16.74
N SER A 146 -6.76 -4.17 -16.36
CA SER A 146 -6.54 -3.02 -17.26
C SER A 146 -5.24 -2.29 -16.94
N GLU A 147 -4.67 -1.65 -17.95
CA GLU A 147 -3.47 -0.79 -17.78
C GLU A 147 -3.72 0.38 -16.83
N PHE A 148 -4.96 0.88 -16.77
CA PHE A 148 -5.34 1.88 -15.77
C PHE A 148 -5.18 1.38 -14.35
N ARG A 149 -5.72 0.21 -14.03
CA ARG A 149 -5.59 -0.38 -12.69
C ARG A 149 -4.14 -0.76 -12.41
N ARG A 150 -3.40 -1.28 -13.40
CA ARG A 150 -1.96 -1.58 -13.25
C ARG A 150 -1.15 -0.35 -12.86
N VAL A 151 -1.37 0.78 -13.53
CA VAL A 151 -0.67 2.03 -13.21
C VAL A 151 -1.01 2.53 -11.80
N GLU A 152 -2.28 2.44 -11.38
CA GLU A 152 -2.67 2.77 -10.00
C GLU A 152 -1.99 1.88 -8.95
N LEU A 153 -1.86 0.58 -9.21
CA LEU A 153 -1.14 -0.34 -8.32
C LEU A 153 0.37 -0.08 -8.31
N LEU A 154 0.96 0.26 -9.46
CA LEU A 154 2.36 0.70 -9.55
C LEU A 154 2.58 2.00 -8.76
N ASN A 155 1.61 2.92 -8.76
CA ASN A 155 1.64 4.12 -7.92
C ASN A 155 1.64 3.75 -6.43
N ILE A 156 0.87 2.73 -6.01
CA ILE A 156 0.92 2.17 -4.64
C ILE A 156 2.30 1.55 -4.34
N LEU A 157 2.81 0.69 -5.22
CA LEU A 157 4.14 0.09 -5.07
C LEU A 157 5.24 1.16 -4.95
N SER A 158 5.12 2.26 -5.69
CA SER A 158 6.09 3.36 -5.65
C SER A 158 6.22 3.99 -4.26
N CYS A 159 5.16 3.91 -3.44
CA CYS A 159 5.19 4.39 -2.06
C CYS A 159 6.07 3.50 -1.17
N ILE A 160 6.05 2.18 -1.41
CA ILE A 160 6.91 1.20 -0.73
C ILE A 160 8.36 1.40 -1.15
N PHE A 161 8.63 1.62 -2.45
CA PHE A 161 10.00 1.89 -2.90
C PHE A 161 10.55 3.22 -2.37
N LYS A 162 9.69 4.23 -2.24
CA LYS A 162 10.10 5.50 -1.62
C LYS A 162 10.47 5.33 -0.15
N SER A 163 9.78 4.49 0.62
CA SER A 163 10.19 4.16 2.00
C SER A 163 11.47 3.31 2.03
N CYS A 164 11.71 2.47 1.01
CA CYS A 164 12.98 1.74 0.86
C CYS A 164 14.20 2.64 0.58
N SER A 165 14.04 3.68 -0.23
CA SER A 165 15.13 4.61 -0.58
C SER A 165 15.36 5.70 0.47
N SER A 166 14.44 5.87 1.43
CA SER A 166 14.57 6.85 2.49
C SER A 166 15.65 6.44 3.50
N LYS A 167 16.65 7.31 3.69
CA LYS A 167 17.62 7.22 4.80
C LYS A 167 17.01 7.59 6.16
N LYS A 168 15.75 8.05 6.18
CA LYS A 168 15.02 8.44 7.38
C LYS A 168 14.43 7.20 8.05
N GLY A 169 15.26 6.48 8.78
CA GLY A 169 14.93 5.31 9.58
C GLY A 169 16.14 4.96 10.43
N ASP A 170 16.09 5.32 11.71
CA ASP A 170 17.19 5.26 12.67
C ASP A 170 17.44 3.80 13.08
N GLY A 171 18.23 3.05 12.30
CA GLY A 171 18.69 1.71 12.65
C GLY A 171 19.04 0.77 11.48
N ASP A 172 20.18 0.09 11.61
CA ASP A 172 20.72 -0.89 10.65
C ASP A 172 19.77 -2.11 10.43
N LYS A 173 18.96 -2.44 11.45
CA LYS A 173 17.97 -3.53 11.39
C LYS A 173 16.84 -3.27 10.38
N ASP A 174 16.42 -2.03 10.20
CA ASP A 174 15.33 -1.68 9.29
C ASP A 174 15.79 -1.71 7.82
N ALA A 175 17.03 -1.32 7.54
CA ALA A 175 17.63 -1.47 6.21
C ALA A 175 17.80 -2.94 5.81
N SER A 176 18.26 -3.78 6.75
CA SER A 176 18.41 -5.23 6.54
C SER A 176 17.07 -5.92 6.24
N SER A 177 16.01 -5.58 6.99
CA SER A 177 14.67 -6.11 6.74
C SER A 177 14.13 -5.75 5.36
N ARG A 178 14.24 -4.47 4.96
CA ARG A 178 13.83 -3.99 3.63
C ARG A 178 14.62 -4.65 2.51
N SER A 179 15.93 -4.83 2.70
CA SER A 179 16.80 -5.53 1.75
C SER A 179 16.40 -7.01 1.61
N LYS A 180 16.12 -7.70 2.72
CA LYS A 180 15.66 -9.10 2.73
C LYS A 180 14.32 -9.26 2.00
N MET A 181 13.34 -8.42 2.34
CA MET A 181 12.03 -8.39 1.68
C MET A 181 12.19 -8.17 0.17
N LEU A 182 12.91 -7.12 -0.25
CA LEU A 182 13.06 -6.81 -1.67
C LEU A 182 13.79 -7.93 -2.41
N LYS A 183 14.84 -8.51 -1.79
CA LYS A 183 15.62 -9.62 -2.35
C LYS A 183 14.76 -10.87 -2.60
N GLN A 184 13.86 -11.20 -1.67
CA GLN A 184 12.95 -12.36 -1.81
C GLN A 184 12.03 -12.23 -3.02
N HIS A 185 11.65 -11.00 -3.39
CA HIS A 185 10.70 -10.72 -4.47
C HIS A 185 11.35 -10.24 -5.77
N LEU A 186 12.68 -10.32 -5.89
CA LEU A 186 13.39 -9.95 -7.12
C LEU A 186 12.91 -10.69 -8.38
N PRO A 187 12.64 -12.02 -8.36
CA PRO A 187 12.14 -12.70 -9.55
C PRO A 187 10.81 -12.12 -10.06
N ALA A 188 9.82 -11.99 -9.18
CA ALA A 188 8.53 -11.37 -9.51
C ALA A 188 8.66 -9.91 -9.99
N LEU A 189 9.63 -9.16 -9.44
CA LEU A 189 9.94 -7.81 -9.93
C LEU A 189 10.50 -7.81 -11.35
N CYS A 190 11.39 -8.75 -11.67
CA CYS A 190 11.97 -8.88 -13.01
C CYS A 190 10.91 -9.27 -14.05
N GLU A 191 10.01 -10.19 -13.70
CA GLU A 191 8.86 -10.55 -14.52
C GLU A 191 7.93 -9.35 -14.75
N LEU A 192 7.63 -8.59 -13.69
CA LEU A 192 6.83 -7.37 -13.80
C LEU A 192 7.50 -6.34 -14.71
N PHE A 193 8.82 -6.16 -14.60
CA PHE A 193 9.60 -5.27 -15.46
C PHE A 193 9.49 -5.67 -16.93
N GLN A 194 9.72 -6.95 -17.24
CA GLN A 194 9.57 -7.47 -18.59
C GLN A 194 8.18 -7.14 -19.13
N LYS A 195 7.13 -7.55 -18.42
CA LYS A 195 5.73 -7.35 -18.82
C LYS A 195 5.37 -5.88 -19.02
N VAL A 196 5.85 -5.00 -18.15
CA VAL A 196 5.55 -3.57 -18.18
C VAL A 196 6.30 -2.85 -19.30
N LEU A 197 7.55 -3.24 -19.58
CA LEU A 197 8.40 -2.57 -20.54
C LEU A 197 8.17 -3.03 -21.98
N THR A 198 7.79 -4.29 -22.18
CA THR A 198 7.43 -4.82 -23.50
C THR A 198 5.98 -4.51 -23.89
N ASN A 199 5.24 -3.77 -23.06
CA ASN A 199 3.87 -3.40 -23.38
C ASN A 199 3.82 -2.32 -24.45
N GLU A 200 3.05 -2.58 -25.51
CA GLU A 200 2.87 -1.68 -26.65
C GLU A 200 1.98 -0.47 -26.34
N ASP A 201 1.22 -0.45 -25.23
CA ASP A 201 0.34 0.70 -24.94
C ASP A 201 1.15 2.00 -24.70
N HIS A 202 1.19 2.84 -25.74
CA HIS A 202 1.99 4.05 -25.81
C HIS A 202 1.57 5.10 -24.79
N LEU A 203 0.28 5.14 -24.40
CA LEU A 203 -0.29 6.24 -23.62
C LEU A 203 0.26 6.31 -22.20
N LYS A 204 0.68 5.18 -21.62
CA LYS A 204 1.17 5.11 -20.22
C LYS A 204 2.63 4.73 -20.10
N ARG A 205 3.31 4.53 -21.23
CA ARG A 205 4.70 4.07 -21.31
C ARG A 205 5.67 4.94 -20.50
N ALA A 206 5.50 6.26 -20.53
CA ALA A 206 6.35 7.18 -19.77
C ALA A 206 6.17 7.02 -18.25
N GLU A 207 4.92 6.84 -17.78
CA GLU A 207 4.63 6.63 -16.37
C GLU A 207 5.15 5.27 -15.89
N LEU A 208 4.99 4.22 -16.69
CA LEU A 208 5.51 2.89 -16.42
C LEU A 208 7.04 2.87 -16.31
N ARG A 209 7.75 3.56 -17.23
CA ARG A 209 9.22 3.72 -17.17
C ARG A 209 9.66 4.48 -15.92
N ARG A 210 8.93 5.54 -15.53
CA ARG A 210 9.19 6.28 -14.30
C ARG A 210 9.08 5.39 -13.05
N HIS A 211 8.12 4.47 -13.03
CA HIS A 211 7.99 3.49 -11.96
C HIS A 211 9.20 2.55 -11.90
N CYS A 212 9.58 1.97 -13.04
CA CYS A 212 10.76 1.10 -13.12
C CYS A 212 12.03 1.82 -12.66
N ALA A 213 12.21 3.10 -13.03
CA ALA A 213 13.35 3.90 -12.57
C ALA A 213 13.39 4.07 -11.04
N LYS A 214 12.24 4.30 -10.38
CA LYS A 214 12.18 4.36 -8.91
C LYS A 214 12.56 3.03 -8.24
N VAL A 215 12.17 1.92 -8.84
CA VAL A 215 12.54 0.58 -8.35
C VAL A 215 14.05 0.35 -8.51
N LEU A 216 14.64 0.71 -9.66
CA LEU A 216 16.09 0.64 -9.86
C LEU A 216 16.86 1.48 -8.84
N GLN A 217 16.38 2.69 -8.53
CA GLN A 217 16.96 3.52 -7.47
C GLN A 217 16.91 2.83 -6.10
N ALA A 218 15.78 2.19 -5.75
CA ALA A 218 15.66 1.44 -4.50
C ALA A 218 16.60 0.22 -4.45
N ILE A 219 16.78 -0.49 -5.57
CA ILE A 219 17.73 -1.61 -5.69
C ILE A 219 19.16 -1.14 -5.43
N LEU A 220 19.56 0.01 -5.98
CA LEU A 220 20.88 0.60 -5.72
C LEU A 220 21.02 1.02 -4.26
N ALA A 221 20.02 1.71 -3.71
CA ALA A 221 20.03 2.19 -2.33
C ALA A 221 20.16 1.06 -1.29
N LEU A 222 19.63 -0.13 -1.61
CA LEU A 222 19.69 -1.32 -0.76
C LEU A 222 20.86 -2.27 -1.10
N ASN A 223 21.80 -1.85 -1.96
CA ASN A 223 22.95 -2.65 -2.40
C ASN A 223 22.58 -4.00 -3.04
N LEU A 224 21.42 -4.06 -3.71
CA LEU A 224 20.88 -5.30 -4.29
C LEU A 224 21.25 -5.52 -5.77
N LYS A 225 22.12 -4.67 -6.35
CA LYS A 225 22.53 -4.74 -7.77
C LYS A 225 22.89 -6.15 -8.24
N LYS A 226 23.78 -6.85 -7.52
CA LYS A 226 24.25 -8.20 -7.90
C LYS A 226 23.10 -9.22 -7.89
N SER A 227 22.26 -9.18 -6.85
CA SER A 227 21.10 -10.08 -6.73
C SER A 227 20.07 -9.81 -7.82
N PHE A 228 19.82 -8.53 -8.13
CA PHE A 228 18.90 -8.13 -9.19
C PHE A 228 19.38 -8.58 -10.57
N LEU A 229 20.66 -8.35 -10.90
CA LEU A 229 21.24 -8.83 -12.17
C LEU A 229 21.21 -10.35 -12.31
N LYS A 230 21.31 -11.10 -11.21
CA LYS A 230 21.18 -12.56 -11.21
C LYS A 230 19.73 -13.01 -11.42
N ALA A 231 18.75 -12.22 -10.99
CA ALA A 231 17.33 -12.54 -11.12
C ALA A 231 16.73 -12.12 -12.47
N LEU A 232 17.38 -11.20 -13.20
CA LEU A 232 16.94 -10.79 -14.53
C LEU A 232 17.10 -11.93 -15.54
N THR A 233 16.00 -12.27 -16.21
CA THR A 233 16.03 -13.09 -17.42
C THR A 233 16.68 -12.32 -18.57
N PRO A 234 17.20 -12.99 -19.62
CA PRO A 234 17.73 -12.32 -20.81
C PRO A 234 16.73 -11.32 -21.42
N ASP A 235 15.46 -11.71 -21.51
CA ASP A 235 14.39 -10.86 -22.05
C ASP A 235 14.13 -9.63 -21.17
N ALA A 236 14.05 -9.82 -19.84
CA ALA A 236 13.87 -8.72 -18.91
C ALA A 236 15.07 -7.75 -18.96
N TYR A 237 16.29 -8.27 -19.09
CA TYR A 237 17.49 -7.45 -19.27
C TYR A 237 17.44 -6.63 -20.56
N ALA A 238 17.12 -7.26 -21.69
CA ALA A 238 17.01 -6.59 -22.98
C ALA A 238 15.93 -5.49 -22.96
N ALA A 239 14.77 -5.77 -22.35
CA ALA A 239 13.70 -4.78 -22.16
C ALA A 239 14.14 -3.60 -21.29
N CYS A 240 14.85 -3.86 -20.18
CA CYS A 240 15.42 -2.81 -19.34
C CYS A 240 16.41 -1.93 -20.11
N GLU A 241 17.35 -2.55 -20.83
CA GLU A 241 18.37 -1.84 -21.60
C GLU A 241 17.75 -0.96 -22.69
N SER A 242 16.74 -1.48 -23.38
CA SER A 242 16.09 -0.79 -24.50
C SER A 242 15.18 0.35 -24.06
N HIS A 243 14.52 0.22 -22.90
CA HIS A 243 13.44 1.14 -22.51
C HIS A 243 13.75 2.06 -21.33
N LEU A 244 14.75 1.75 -20.50
CA LEU A 244 15.07 2.54 -19.30
C LEU A 244 16.29 3.48 -19.48
N GLY A 245 17.05 3.31 -20.56
CA GLY A 245 18.13 4.21 -20.97
C GLY A 245 19.10 4.54 -19.83
N GLN A 246 19.25 5.84 -19.53
CA GLN A 246 20.14 6.35 -18.49
C GLN A 246 19.90 5.72 -17.10
N ASN A 247 18.65 5.38 -16.77
CA ASN A 247 18.32 4.80 -15.46
C ASN A 247 18.89 3.38 -15.29
N PHE A 248 19.18 2.67 -16.38
CA PHE A 248 19.74 1.31 -16.35
C PHE A 248 21.25 1.26 -16.53
N LEU A 249 21.92 2.37 -16.86
CA LEU A 249 23.40 2.41 -16.99
C LEU A 249 24.14 1.83 -15.77
N PRO A 250 23.75 2.10 -14.51
CA PRO A 250 24.43 1.54 -13.35
C PRO A 250 24.37 0.01 -13.28
N PHE A 251 23.50 -0.63 -14.05
CA PHE A 251 23.28 -2.07 -14.10
C PHE A 251 23.91 -2.75 -15.31
N LYS A 252 24.35 -1.99 -16.31
CA LYS A 252 25.05 -2.57 -17.46
C LYS A 252 26.28 -3.34 -16.98
N LYS A 253 26.46 -4.55 -17.50
CA LYS A 253 27.72 -5.27 -17.34
C LYS A 253 28.79 -4.43 -18.05
N SER A 254 29.89 -4.13 -17.38
CA SER A 254 31.02 -3.46 -18.03
C SER A 254 31.40 -4.26 -19.28
N PRO A 255 31.71 -3.61 -20.42
CA PRO A 255 32.42 -4.31 -21.48
C PRO A 255 33.71 -4.84 -20.86
N GLY A 256 33.85 -6.17 -20.84
CA GLY A 256 35.09 -6.84 -20.48
C GLY A 256 36.12 -6.66 -21.58
#